data_AF-A0A2Z3V4Q5-F1
#
_entry.id   AF-A0A2Z3V4Q5-F1
#
_cell.length_a   1.000
_cell.length_b   1.000
_cell.length_c   1.000
_cell.angle_alpha   90.00
_cell.angle_beta   90.00
_cell.angle_gamma   90.00
#
_symmetry.space_group_name_H-M   'P 1'
#
loop_
_entity.id
_entity.type
_entity.pdbx_description
1 polymer ?
#
loop_
_entity_poly.entity_id
_entity_poly.type
_entity_poly.pdbx_seq_one_letter_code
_entity_poly.pdbx_strand_id
1 'polypeptide(L)' 'MAEASLIRTNVEHEANRVLFGIVHEVAMGYAGASVFEVAAVLRRRLVGVPGLDEQGIRRIAEEISVGRDPSGL' A
#
# COMPACT_ATOMS: atom_id res chain seq x y z
N MET A 1 26.84 6.97 15.52
CA MET A 1 26.38 6.72 14.13
C MET A 1 25.44 5.52 13.98
N ALA A 2 25.47 4.52 14.88
CA ALA A 2 24.59 3.34 14.79
C ALA A 2 23.10 3.59 15.13
N GLU A 3 22.80 4.49 16.09
CA GLU A 3 21.41 4.78 16.51
C GLU A 3 20.54 5.37 15.39
N ALA A 4 21.08 6.28 14.58
CA ALA A 4 20.34 6.88 13.46
C ALA A 4 19.95 5.83 12.39
N SER A 5 20.77 4.79 12.22
CA SER A 5 20.47 3.69 11.29
C SER A 5 19.34 2.81 11.82
N LEU A 6 19.35 2.47 13.10
CA LEU A 6 18.30 1.65 13.74
C LEU A 6 16.94 2.38 13.76
N ILE A 7 16.95 3.69 14.02
CA ILE A 7 15.74 4.52 13.97
C ILE A 7 15.16 4.55 12.55
N ARG A 8 16.01 4.78 11.52
CA ARG A 8 15.57 4.72 10.12
C ARG A 8 14.96 3.36 9.77
N THR A 9 15.62 2.27 10.15
CA THR A 9 15.13 0.91 9.88
C THR A 9 13.78 0.67 10.56
N ASN A 10 13.60 1.04 11.83
CA ASN A 10 12.32 0.86 12.52
C ASN A 10 11.19 1.70 11.90
N VAL A 11 11.48 2.92 11.45
CA VAL A 11 10.51 3.78 10.75
C VAL A 11 10.09 3.18 9.40
N GLU A 12 11.05 2.64 8.63
CA GLU A 12 10.77 1.96 7.36
C GLU A 12 9.93 0.68 7.56
N HIS A 13 10.23 -0.11 8.60
CA HIS A 13 9.45 -1.30 8.92
C HIS A 13 8.02 -0.96 9.33
N GLU A 14 7.83 0.11 10.11
CA GLU A 14 6.50 0.55 10.52
C GLU A 14 5.70 1.12 9.34
N ALA A 15 6.34 1.91 8.47
CA ALA A 15 5.71 2.41 7.25
C ALA A 15 5.29 1.26 6.33
N ASN A 16 6.13 0.22 6.20
CA ASN A 16 5.78 -0.98 5.43
C ASN A 16 4.60 -1.73 6.05
N ARG A 17 4.54 -1.90 7.37
CA ARG A 17 3.38 -2.53 8.04
C ARG A 17 2.08 -1.79 7.79
N VAL A 18 2.11 -0.45 7.89
CA VAL A 18 0.96 0.40 7.60
C VAL A 18 0.53 0.25 6.14
N LEU A 19 1.48 0.26 5.21
CA LEU A 19 1.21 0.03 3.78
C LEU A 19 0.55 -1.34 3.55
N PHE A 20 1.12 -2.41 4.11
CA PHE A 20 0.59 -3.76 3.96
C PHE A 20 -0.85 -3.88 4.48
N GLY A 21 -1.12 -3.36 5.68
CA GLY A 21 -2.46 -3.40 6.27
C GLY A 21 -3.50 -2.67 5.41
N ILE A 22 -3.17 -1.47 4.93
CA ILE A 22 -4.08 -0.69 4.08
C ILE A 22 -4.36 -1.42 2.76
N VAL A 23 -3.32 -1.97 2.12
CA VAL A 23 -3.46 -2.69 0.85
C VAL A 23 -4.33 -3.94 1.02
N HIS A 24 -4.12 -4.72 2.08
CA HIS A 24 -4.92 -5.90 2.39
C HIS A 24 -6.40 -5.56 2.61
N GLU A 25 -6.70 -4.53 3.40
CA GLU A 25 -8.08 -4.08 3.63
C GLU A 25 -8.78 -3.66 2.34
N VAL A 26 -8.06 -2.94 1.46
CA VAL A 26 -8.60 -2.53 0.16
C VAL A 26 -8.80 -3.74 -0.74
N ALA A 27 -7.88 -4.70 -0.74
CA ALA A 27 -8.02 -5.94 -1.50
C ALA A 27 -9.28 -6.71 -1.10
N MET A 28 -9.53 -6.86 0.21
CA MET A 28 -10.73 -7.55 0.73
C MET A 28 -12.03 -6.83 0.38
N GLY A 29 -12.03 -5.50 0.33
CA GLY A 29 -13.23 -4.70 0.08
C GLY A 29 -13.53 -4.43 -1.39
N TYR A 30 -12.52 -4.45 -2.26
CA TYR A 30 -12.61 -3.96 -3.64
C TYR A 30 -12.12 -4.98 -4.69
N ALA A 31 -11.91 -6.25 -4.32
CA ALA A 31 -11.62 -7.30 -5.28
C ALA A 31 -12.68 -7.35 -6.40
N GLY A 32 -12.24 -7.28 -7.67
CA GLY A 32 -13.12 -7.25 -8.84
C GLY A 32 -13.71 -5.87 -9.17
N ALA A 33 -13.46 -4.84 -8.37
CA ALA A 33 -13.84 -3.47 -8.69
C ALA A 33 -12.97 -2.89 -9.82
N SER A 34 -13.37 -1.76 -10.39
CA SER A 34 -12.59 -1.12 -11.46
C SER A 34 -11.26 -0.57 -10.94
N VAL A 35 -10.21 -0.61 -11.77
CA VAL A 35 -8.88 -0.03 -11.43
C VAL A 35 -9.00 1.43 -10.97
N PHE A 36 -9.88 2.23 -11.60
CA PHE A 36 -10.08 3.63 -11.22
C PHE A 36 -10.63 3.80 -9.82
N GLU A 37 -11.59 2.95 -9.44
CA GLU A 37 -12.21 2.96 -8.12
C GLU A 37 -11.21 2.54 -7.05
N VAL A 38 -10.48 1.45 -7.28
CA VAL A 38 -9.44 0.97 -6.36
C VAL A 38 -8.34 2.02 -6.20
N ALA A 39 -7.85 2.61 -7.30
CA ALA A 39 -6.83 3.65 -7.26
C ALA A 39 -7.30 4.90 -6.49
N ALA A 40 -8.56 5.30 -6.64
CA ALA A 40 -9.11 6.43 -5.89
C ALA A 40 -9.15 6.16 -4.39
N VAL A 41 -9.46 4.93 -3.97
CA VAL A 41 -9.46 4.53 -2.55
C VAL A 41 -8.04 4.48 -2.01
N LEU A 42 -7.11 3.86 -2.74
CA LEU A 42 -5.69 3.79 -2.36
C LEU A 42 -5.08 5.17 -2.19
N ARG A 43 -5.30 6.09 -3.15
CA ARG A 43 -4.81 7.48 -3.05
C ARG A 43 -5.32 8.18 -1.79
N ARG A 44 -6.57 7.97 -1.41
CA ARG A 44 -7.15 8.58 -0.19
C ARG A 44 -6.58 7.97 1.09
N ARG A 45 -6.36 6.66 1.12
CA ARG A 45 -5.91 5.94 2.32
C ARG A 45 -4.40 5.98 2.53
N LEU A 46 -3.62 6.09 1.45
CA LEU A 46 -2.16 6.10 1.48
C LEU A 46 -1.57 7.52 1.47
N VAL A 47 -2.41 8.54 1.69
CA VAL A 47 -1.92 9.92 1.90
C VAL A 47 -0.92 9.92 3.04
N GLY A 48 0.30 10.38 2.75
CA GLY A 48 1.36 10.52 3.75
C GLY A 48 2.12 9.24 4.06
N VAL A 49 1.85 8.11 3.38
CA VAL A 49 2.72 6.93 3.44
C VAL A 49 3.94 7.18 2.54
N PRO A 50 5.15 7.34 3.10
CA PRO A 50 6.34 7.56 2.30
C PRO A 50 6.72 6.29 1.53
N GLY A 51 7.27 6.45 0.32
CA GLY A 51 7.82 5.34 -0.46
C GLY A 51 6.87 4.70 -1.46
N LEU A 52 5.62 5.17 -1.56
CA LEU A 52 4.70 4.75 -2.62
C LEU A 52 4.40 5.90 -3.58
N ASP A 53 4.78 5.72 -4.84
CA ASP A 53 4.50 6.67 -5.91
C ASP A 53 3.20 6.31 -6.66
N GLU A 54 2.82 7.19 -7.58
CA GLU A 54 1.60 7.06 -8.37
C GLU A 54 1.59 5.79 -9.25
N GLN A 55 2.76 5.37 -9.72
CA GLN A 55 2.91 4.14 -10.49
C GLN A 55 2.69 2.90 -9.61
N GLY A 56 3.22 2.92 -8.38
CA GLY A 56 2.99 1.89 -7.37
C GLY A 56 1.51 1.78 -7.00
N ILE A 57 0.83 2.91 -6.77
CA ILE A 57 -0.63 2.94 -6.51
C ILE A 57 -1.39 2.29 -7.67
N ARG A 58 -1.05 2.64 -8.91
CA ARG A 58 -1.69 2.06 -10.10
C ARG A 58 -1.49 0.55 -10.18
N ARG A 59 -0.26 0.07 -9.95
CA ARG A 59 0.05 -1.37 -9.99
C ARG A 59 -0.73 -2.16 -8.94
N ILE A 60 -0.80 -1.64 -7.71
CA ILE A 60 -1.60 -2.24 -6.64
C ILE A 60 -3.08 -2.27 -7.03
N ALA A 61 -3.59 -1.18 -7.61
CA ALA A 61 -4.98 -1.12 -8.07
C ALA A 61 -5.29 -2.13 -9.18
N GLU A 62 -4.37 -2.36 -10.11
CA GLU A 62 -4.50 -3.36 -11.17
C GLU A 62 -4.59 -4.79 -10.60
N GLU A 63 -3.70 -5.15 -9.66
CA GLU A 63 -3.72 -6.47 -9.02
C GLU A 63 -5.02 -6.70 -8.21
N ILE A 64 -5.45 -5.71 -7.41
CA ILE A 64 -6.70 -5.80 -6.65
C ILE A 64 -7.91 -5.88 -7.58
N SER A 65 -7.91 -5.11 -8.68
CA SER A 65 -9.00 -5.13 -9.66
C SER A 65 -9.19 -6.51 -10.29
N VAL A 66 -8.11 -7.28 -10.49
CA VAL A 66 -8.18 -8.67 -10.96
C VAL A 66 -8.43 -9.69 -9.83
N GLY A 67 -8.73 -9.23 -8.62
CA GLY A 67 -9.07 -10.06 -7.46
C GLY A 67 -7.88 -10.65 -6.71
N ARG A 68 -6.68 -10.09 -6.90
CA ARG A 68 -5.48 -10.51 -6.16
C ARG A 68 -5.26 -9.63 -4.95
N ASP A 69 -4.62 -10.21 -3.94
CA ASP A 69 -4.11 -9.46 -2.79
C ASP A 69 -2.60 -9.22 -2.95
N PRO A 70 -2.17 -7.99 -3.29
CA PRO A 70 -0.76 -7.67 -3.45
C PRO A 70 -0.04 -7.40 -2.12
N SER A 71 -0.72 -7.50 -0.96
CA SER A 71 -0.08 -7.32 0.34
C SER A 71 0.89 -8.47 0.70
N GLY A 72 0.71 -9.65 0.10
CA GLY A 72 1.56 -10.82 0.35
C GLY A 72 1.36 -11.47 1.73
N LEU A 73 0.25 -11.17 2.41
CA LEU A 73 -0.17 -11.82 3.66
C LEU A 73 -0.71 -13.24 3.45
#